data_AF-A0A9D5RBY8-F1
#
_entry.id   AF-A0A9D5RBY8-F1
#
_cell.length_a   1.000
_cell.length_b   1.000
_cell.length_c   1.000
_cell.angle_alpha   90.00
_cell.angle_beta   90.00
_cell.angle_gamma   90.00
#
_symmetry.space_group_name_H-M   'P 1'
#
loop_
_entity.id
_entity.type
_entity.pdbx_description
1 polymer ?
#
loop_
_entity_poly.entity_id
_entity_poly.type
_entity_poly.pdbx_seq_one_letter_code
_entity_poly.pdbx_strand_id
1 'polypeptide(L)'
;MKRISALLLALLLLLTCVSALADPAADGGYTVKTGVSYDETWGITVANVIYRDGKIFKILIDTVRPDGGLSSKEQFDNYGVKKLSSIGKEWWEQVVSFEDWATANDVAALALDESGHDVDGVTGATIAVSYYVDAVKDALSK
;
A
#
# COMPACT_ATOMS: atom_id res chain seq x y z
N MET A 1 34.67 -2.68 51.53
CA MET A 1 33.28 -3.15 51.31
C MET A 1 32.38 -1.94 51.13
N LYS A 2 31.38 -2.02 50.24
CA LYS A 2 30.31 -1.02 49.99
C LYS A 2 30.54 0.09 48.95
N ARG A 3 30.99 -0.20 47.72
CA ARG A 3 30.71 0.70 46.55
C ARG A 3 30.47 0.00 45.21
N ILE A 4 30.43 -1.34 45.16
CA ILE A 4 30.29 -2.09 43.88
C ILE A 4 28.86 -2.62 43.67
N SER A 5 28.04 -2.69 44.72
CA SER A 5 26.71 -3.35 44.67
C SER A 5 25.59 -2.53 44.03
N ALA A 6 25.77 -1.21 43.82
CA ALA A 6 24.72 -0.37 43.25
C ALA A 6 24.72 -0.35 41.70
N LEU A 7 25.90 -0.50 41.06
CA LEU A 7 25.98 -0.51 39.60
C LEU A 7 25.55 -1.84 38.96
N LEU A 8 25.77 -2.97 39.65
CA LEU A 8 25.30 -4.28 39.15
C LEU A 8 23.79 -4.46 39.28
N LEU A 9 23.14 -3.77 40.21
CA LEU A 9 21.68 -3.83 40.37
C LEU A 9 20.94 -2.90 39.39
N ALA A 10 21.56 -1.80 38.96
CA ALA A 10 21.01 -0.92 37.93
C ALA A 10 21.12 -1.53 36.51
N LEU A 11 22.12 -2.37 36.25
CA LEU A 11 22.27 -3.07 34.97
C LEU A 11 21.27 -4.22 34.79
N LEU A 12 20.76 -4.79 35.89
CA LEU A 12 19.76 -5.88 35.87
C LEU A 12 18.32 -5.38 35.72
N LEU A 13 18.06 -4.08 35.90
CA LEU A 13 16.73 -3.45 35.84
C LEU A 13 16.38 -2.85 34.46
N LEU A 14 17.32 -2.83 33.51
CA LEU A 14 17.08 -2.38 32.14
C LEU A 14 16.55 -3.48 31.20
N LEU A 15 16.35 -4.70 31.69
CA LEU A 15 16.00 -5.87 30.87
C LEU A 15 14.50 -6.24 30.86
N THR A 16 13.60 -5.45 31.45
CA THR A 16 12.19 -5.87 31.63
C THR A 16 11.13 -4.95 31.02
N CYS A 17 11.51 -3.91 30.28
CA CYS A 17 10.55 -3.11 29.51
C CYS A 17 10.78 -3.16 28.00
N VAL A 18 11.35 -4.26 27.52
CA VAL A 18 10.99 -4.73 26.17
C VAL A 18 9.79 -5.62 26.39
N SER A 19 8.61 -5.04 26.59
CA SER A 19 7.43 -5.72 26.07
C SER A 19 7.74 -5.87 24.59
N ALA A 20 8.19 -7.06 24.19
CA ALA A 20 8.24 -7.43 22.80
C ALA A 20 6.89 -6.98 22.25
N LEU A 21 6.90 -5.97 21.38
CA LEU A 21 5.78 -5.79 20.47
C LEU A 21 5.69 -7.16 19.83
N ALA A 22 4.70 -7.94 20.24
CA ALA A 22 4.55 -9.30 19.74
C ALA A 22 4.68 -9.17 18.22
N ASP A 23 5.70 -9.83 17.67
CA ASP A 23 5.91 -9.79 16.23
C ASP A 23 4.60 -10.31 15.64
N PRO A 24 3.84 -9.48 14.89
CA PRO A 24 2.55 -9.89 14.37
C PRO A 24 2.69 -11.15 13.48
N ALA A 25 3.91 -11.49 13.05
CA ALA A 25 4.22 -12.69 12.29
C ALA A 25 4.29 -14.00 13.11
N ALA A 26 4.32 -13.97 14.45
CA ALA A 26 4.64 -15.16 15.25
C ALA A 26 3.51 -16.22 15.35
N ASP A 27 2.27 -15.90 14.95
CA ASP A 27 1.12 -16.82 15.05
C ASP A 27 0.17 -16.65 13.85
N GLY A 28 0.57 -17.09 12.65
CA GLY A 28 -0.29 -17.04 11.45
C GLY A 28 -0.83 -15.64 11.11
N GLY A 29 -0.06 -14.60 11.50
CA GLY A 29 -0.54 -13.23 11.48
C GLY A 29 -0.22 -12.47 10.20
N TYR A 30 -0.63 -11.21 10.18
CA TYR A 30 -0.49 -10.36 9.02
C TYR A 30 0.92 -9.80 8.91
N THR A 31 1.49 -9.83 7.71
CA THR A 31 2.69 -9.05 7.36
C THR A 31 2.36 -8.06 6.26
N VAL A 32 3.13 -6.98 6.13
CA VAL A 32 2.90 -5.95 5.12
C VAL A 32 4.21 -5.65 4.41
N LYS A 33 4.15 -5.60 3.09
CA LYS A 33 5.19 -5.00 2.25
C LYS A 33 4.66 -3.72 1.65
N THR A 34 5.41 -2.63 1.76
CA THR A 34 5.02 -1.32 1.24
C THR A 34 5.90 -0.94 0.07
N GLY A 35 5.28 -0.59 -1.04
CA GLY A 35 5.92 -0.10 -2.23
C GLY A 35 5.44 1.30 -2.61
N VAL A 36 6.25 1.99 -3.40
CA VAL A 36 5.97 3.33 -3.87
C VAL A 36 6.28 3.48 -5.35
N SER A 37 5.58 4.40 -6.00
CA SER A 37 5.93 4.93 -7.31
C SER A 37 5.71 6.44 -7.32
N TYR A 38 6.36 7.12 -8.26
CA TYR A 38 6.21 8.56 -8.45
C TYR A 38 5.93 8.85 -9.92
N ASP A 39 4.92 9.69 -10.15
CA ASP A 39 4.56 10.25 -11.45
C ASP A 39 4.46 11.77 -11.33
N GLU A 40 5.00 12.51 -12.30
CA GLU A 40 5.01 13.98 -12.25
C GLU A 40 3.60 14.60 -12.33
N THR A 41 2.65 13.92 -12.98
CA THR A 41 1.27 14.37 -13.14
C THR A 41 0.41 14.00 -11.94
N TRP A 42 0.55 12.76 -11.47
CA TRP A 42 -0.34 12.15 -10.48
C TRP A 42 0.20 12.16 -9.06
N GLY A 43 1.52 12.31 -8.89
CA GLY A 43 2.20 12.41 -7.59
C GLY A 43 2.72 11.08 -7.08
N ILE A 44 2.76 10.93 -5.75
CA ILE A 44 3.27 9.72 -5.10
C ILE A 44 2.15 8.72 -4.88
N THR A 45 2.38 7.48 -5.27
CA THR A 45 1.48 6.37 -4.99
C THR A 45 2.13 5.42 -4.01
N VAL A 46 1.36 4.98 -3.01
CA VAL A 46 1.79 4.01 -2.01
C VAL A 46 0.91 2.77 -2.15
N ALA A 47 1.53 1.60 -2.26
CA ALA A 47 0.86 0.30 -2.25
C ALA A 47 1.30 -0.50 -1.02
N ASN A 48 0.34 -0.96 -0.21
CA ASN A 48 0.55 -1.86 0.90
C ASN A 48 0.01 -3.24 0.54
N VAL A 49 0.90 -4.19 0.34
CA VAL A 49 0.55 -5.60 0.11
C VAL A 49 0.54 -6.31 1.45
N ILE A 50 -0.66 -6.61 1.93
CA ILE A 50 -0.90 -7.29 3.19
C ILE A 50 -0.96 -8.79 2.92
N TYR A 51 -0.10 -9.55 3.59
CA TYR A 51 -0.09 -11.00 3.54
C TYR A 51 -0.73 -11.58 4.79
N ARG A 52 -1.33 -12.76 4.65
CA ARG A 52 -1.75 -13.63 5.74
C ARG A 52 -1.38 -15.06 5.36
N ASP A 53 -0.69 -15.77 6.26
CA ASP A 53 -0.25 -17.15 6.02
C ASP A 53 0.54 -17.31 4.69
N GLY A 54 1.38 -16.31 4.38
CA GLY A 54 2.21 -16.28 3.16
C GLY A 54 1.46 -16.00 1.86
N LYS A 55 0.16 -15.73 1.89
CA LYS A 55 -0.67 -15.37 0.73
C LYS A 55 -1.06 -13.90 0.79
N ILE A 56 -1.21 -13.26 -0.36
CA ILE A 56 -1.77 -11.91 -0.42
C ILE A 56 -3.20 -11.98 0.12
N PHE A 57 -3.45 -11.24 1.20
CA PHE A 57 -4.75 -11.09 1.82
C PHE A 57 -5.47 -9.87 1.28
N LYS A 58 -4.76 -8.74 1.14
CA LYS A 58 -5.31 -7.49 0.61
C LYS A 58 -4.21 -6.60 0.05
N ILE A 59 -4.53 -5.84 -0.98
CA ILE A 59 -3.73 -4.73 -1.46
C ILE A 59 -4.47 -3.43 -1.15
N LEU A 60 -3.77 -2.44 -0.56
CA LEU A 60 -4.27 -1.10 -0.29
C LEU A 60 -3.38 -0.07 -0.98
N ILE A 61 -3.95 0.73 -1.85
CA ILE A 61 -3.33 1.71 -2.71
C ILE A 61 -3.98 3.06 -2.49
N ASP A 62 -3.14 4.09 -2.44
CA ASP A 62 -3.58 5.47 -2.47
C ASP A 62 -2.54 6.35 -3.19
N THR A 63 -3.00 7.46 -3.74
CA THR A 63 -2.19 8.42 -4.49
C THR A 63 -2.36 9.81 -3.90
N VAL A 64 -1.26 10.43 -3.50
CA VAL A 64 -1.20 11.82 -3.05
C VAL A 64 -0.69 12.68 -4.19
N ARG A 65 -1.43 13.73 -4.52
CA ARG A 65 -1.13 14.65 -5.62
C ARG A 65 0.19 15.40 -5.38
N PRO A 66 0.89 15.87 -6.43
CA PRO A 66 2.17 16.58 -6.29
C PRO A 66 2.10 17.86 -5.44
N ASP A 67 0.92 18.46 -5.35
CA ASP A 67 0.66 19.64 -4.52
C ASP A 67 0.48 19.33 -3.02
N GLY A 68 0.55 18.04 -2.64
CA GLY A 68 0.34 17.59 -1.26
C GLY A 68 -1.13 17.68 -0.81
N GLY A 69 -2.07 17.81 -1.76
CA GLY A 69 -3.50 17.81 -1.49
C GLY A 69 -4.03 16.43 -1.07
N LEU A 70 -5.35 16.37 -0.82
CA LEU A 70 -6.04 15.14 -0.44
C LEU A 70 -5.80 14.03 -1.46
N SER A 71 -5.60 12.81 -0.97
CA SER A 71 -5.34 11.64 -1.77
C SER A 71 -6.56 11.17 -2.58
N SER A 72 -6.33 10.21 -3.48
CA SER A 72 -7.39 9.56 -4.25
C SER A 72 -8.52 9.01 -3.37
N LYS A 73 -8.20 8.51 -2.17
CA LYS A 73 -9.18 7.94 -1.22
C LYS A 73 -9.63 8.89 -0.12
N GLU A 74 -8.98 10.03 0.04
CA GLU A 74 -9.45 11.08 0.96
C GLU A 74 -10.46 12.02 0.28
N GLN A 75 -10.35 12.22 -1.04
CA GLN A 75 -11.28 13.07 -1.77
C GLN A 75 -12.67 12.44 -1.96
N PHE A 76 -12.75 11.11 -2.01
CA PHE A 76 -14.00 10.39 -2.31
C PHE A 76 -14.71 11.02 -3.54
N ASP A 77 -15.98 11.37 -3.40
CA ASP A 77 -16.81 11.97 -4.46
C ASP A 77 -16.47 13.45 -4.73
N ASN A 78 -15.64 14.09 -3.90
CA ASN A 78 -15.25 15.49 -4.11
C ASN A 78 -14.26 15.67 -5.28
N TYR A 79 -13.60 14.59 -5.73
CA TYR A 79 -12.72 14.66 -6.89
C TYR A 79 -13.51 14.92 -8.19
N GLY A 80 -14.72 14.36 -8.30
CA GLY A 80 -15.71 14.75 -9.29
C GLY A 80 -15.53 14.13 -10.68
N VAL A 81 -14.84 12.99 -10.81
CA VAL A 81 -14.65 12.32 -12.11
C VAL A 81 -15.75 11.34 -12.48
N LYS A 82 -16.75 11.10 -11.63
CA LYS A 82 -17.86 10.19 -11.94
C LYS A 82 -18.55 10.53 -13.26
N LYS A 83 -18.68 11.83 -13.56
CA LYS A 83 -19.33 12.33 -14.79
C LYS A 83 -18.43 12.24 -16.04
N LEU A 84 -17.11 12.18 -15.84
CA LEU A 84 -16.12 12.09 -16.91
C LEU A 84 -15.75 10.64 -17.21
N SER A 85 -15.85 9.77 -16.20
CA SER A 85 -15.63 8.33 -16.31
C SER A 85 -16.71 7.71 -17.20
N SER A 86 -16.27 7.01 -18.25
CA SER A 86 -17.17 6.26 -19.15
C SER A 86 -17.92 5.13 -18.46
N ILE A 87 -17.45 4.70 -17.28
CA ILE A 87 -18.06 3.66 -16.44
C ILE A 87 -18.84 4.22 -15.25
N GLY A 88 -18.96 5.56 -15.14
CA GLY A 88 -19.74 6.21 -14.09
C GLY A 88 -19.19 5.99 -12.67
N LYS A 89 -17.88 5.80 -12.52
CA LYS A 89 -17.20 5.59 -11.24
C LYS A 89 -16.27 6.75 -10.88
N GLU A 90 -16.24 7.12 -9.61
CA GLU A 90 -15.24 8.03 -9.07
C GLU A 90 -13.84 7.41 -9.03
N TRP A 91 -12.82 8.25 -8.88
CA TRP A 91 -11.41 7.81 -8.84
C TRP A 91 -11.21 6.73 -7.77
N TRP A 92 -11.66 6.97 -6.54
CA TRP A 92 -11.52 6.01 -5.44
C TRP A 92 -12.18 4.65 -5.72
N GLU A 93 -13.34 4.63 -6.41
CA GLU A 93 -14.05 3.41 -6.79
C GLU A 93 -13.25 2.60 -7.83
N GLN A 94 -12.54 3.30 -8.71
CA GLN A 94 -11.66 2.68 -9.71
C GLN A 94 -10.36 2.17 -9.08
N VAL A 95 -9.79 2.87 -8.09
CA VAL A 95 -8.65 2.37 -7.30
C VAL A 95 -9.02 1.07 -6.59
N VAL A 96 -10.20 1.02 -5.95
CA VAL A 96 -10.69 -0.22 -5.32
C VAL A 96 -10.86 -1.35 -6.33
N SER A 97 -11.33 -1.05 -7.55
CA SER A 97 -11.46 -2.05 -8.61
C SER A 97 -10.09 -2.61 -9.02
N PHE A 98 -9.05 -1.77 -9.08
CA PHE A 98 -7.68 -2.21 -9.33
C PHE A 98 -7.10 -3.03 -8.17
N GLU A 99 -7.33 -2.64 -6.91
CA GLU A 99 -6.88 -3.39 -5.73
C GLU A 99 -7.44 -4.82 -5.69
N ASP A 100 -8.72 -4.96 -5.97
CA ASP A 100 -9.40 -6.26 -6.00
C ASP A 100 -8.83 -7.13 -7.14
N TRP A 101 -8.61 -6.53 -8.31
CA TRP A 101 -7.96 -7.22 -9.43
C TRP A 101 -6.52 -7.65 -9.09
N ALA A 102 -5.69 -6.74 -8.57
CA ALA A 102 -4.30 -6.99 -8.25
C ALA A 102 -4.11 -7.98 -7.10
N THR A 103 -5.11 -8.13 -6.23
CA THR A 103 -5.10 -9.16 -5.17
C THR A 103 -5.24 -10.57 -5.77
N ALA A 104 -5.94 -10.71 -6.89
CA ALA A 104 -6.23 -11.99 -7.52
C ALA A 104 -5.33 -12.33 -8.73
N ASN A 105 -4.55 -11.36 -9.24
CA ASN A 105 -3.81 -11.48 -10.49
C ASN A 105 -2.37 -10.98 -10.36
N ASP A 106 -1.52 -11.35 -11.32
CA ASP A 106 -0.15 -10.83 -11.42
C ASP A 106 -0.14 -9.47 -12.13
N VAL A 107 0.18 -8.41 -11.39
CA VAL A 107 0.29 -7.05 -11.94
C VAL A 107 1.36 -6.92 -13.03
N ALA A 108 2.37 -7.79 -13.05
CA ALA A 108 3.40 -7.77 -14.09
C ALA A 108 2.91 -8.27 -15.45
N ALA A 109 1.78 -8.98 -15.47
CA ALA A 109 1.13 -9.47 -16.69
C ALA A 109 0.06 -8.52 -17.24
N LEU A 110 -0.23 -7.40 -16.55
CA LEU A 110 -1.24 -6.44 -17.01
C LEU A 110 -0.75 -5.73 -18.28
N ALA A 111 -1.54 -5.82 -19.34
CA ALA A 111 -1.27 -5.09 -20.58
C ALA A 111 -1.68 -3.62 -20.42
N LEU A 112 -0.75 -2.72 -20.70
CA LEU A 112 -0.97 -1.27 -20.62
C LEU A 112 -0.77 -0.62 -21.99
N ASP A 113 -1.56 0.42 -22.26
CA ASP A 113 -1.33 1.31 -23.40
C ASP A 113 -0.18 2.30 -23.14
N GLU A 114 0.18 3.11 -24.15
CA GLU A 114 1.26 4.10 -24.05
C GLU A 114 1.00 5.19 -23.00
N SER A 115 -0.27 5.40 -22.61
CA SER A 115 -0.68 6.35 -21.58
C SER A 115 -0.80 5.71 -20.19
N GLY A 116 -0.47 4.43 -20.06
CA GLY A 116 -0.52 3.68 -18.81
C GLY A 116 -1.92 3.23 -18.39
N HIS A 117 -2.91 3.26 -19.29
CA HIS A 117 -4.22 2.66 -19.04
C HIS A 117 -4.17 1.16 -19.27
N ASP A 118 -4.95 0.43 -18.51
CA ASP A 118 -5.24 -0.97 -18.81
C ASP A 118 -5.99 -1.11 -20.15
N VAL A 119 -5.61 -2.12 -20.93
CA VAL A 119 -6.20 -2.40 -22.26
C VAL A 119 -7.49 -3.21 -22.16
N ASP A 120 -7.62 -4.11 -21.18
CA ASP A 120 -8.88 -4.85 -20.89
C ASP A 120 -8.90 -5.72 -19.61
N GLY A 121 -7.83 -5.76 -18.82
CA GLY A 121 -7.67 -6.70 -17.71
C GLY A 121 -8.45 -6.35 -16.44
N VAL A 122 -8.61 -5.07 -16.14
CA VAL A 122 -9.17 -4.52 -14.90
C VAL A 122 -10.58 -3.99 -15.14
N THR A 123 -11.57 -4.85 -14.90
CA THR A 123 -12.97 -4.42 -14.95
C THR A 123 -13.24 -3.33 -13.92
N GLY A 124 -13.73 -2.18 -14.38
CA GLY A 124 -14.13 -1.09 -13.51
C GLY A 124 -13.03 -0.08 -13.20
N ALA A 125 -11.93 -0.08 -13.95
CA ALA A 125 -10.96 1.00 -13.98
C ALA A 125 -10.78 1.52 -15.42
N THR A 126 -10.85 2.84 -15.59
CA THR A 126 -10.56 3.55 -16.85
C THR A 126 -9.52 4.64 -16.67
N ILE A 127 -9.04 4.84 -15.44
CA ILE A 127 -7.89 5.69 -15.12
C ILE A 127 -6.58 5.00 -15.54
N ALA A 128 -5.51 5.77 -15.72
CA ALA A 128 -4.18 5.21 -15.84
C ALA A 128 -3.84 4.44 -14.55
N VAL A 129 -3.27 3.24 -14.69
CA VAL A 129 -2.94 2.32 -13.59
C VAL A 129 -1.47 1.91 -13.58
N SER A 130 -0.66 2.38 -14.53
CA SER A 130 0.79 2.09 -14.59
C SER A 130 1.51 2.38 -13.28
N TYR A 131 1.25 3.53 -12.67
CA TYR A 131 1.86 3.90 -11.39
C TYR A 131 1.36 3.03 -10.21
N TYR A 132 0.15 2.45 -10.30
CA TYR A 132 -0.30 1.44 -9.34
C TYR A 132 0.44 0.11 -9.53
N VAL A 133 0.62 -0.33 -10.78
CA VAL A 133 1.41 -1.51 -11.12
C VAL A 133 2.84 -1.37 -10.58
N ASP A 134 3.48 -0.22 -10.79
CA ASP A 134 4.84 0.04 -10.34
C ASP A 134 4.95 0.03 -8.81
N ALA A 135 4.01 0.67 -8.10
CA ALA A 135 4.01 0.67 -6.64
C ALA A 135 3.80 -0.75 -6.06
N VAL A 136 2.93 -1.56 -6.67
CA VAL A 136 2.76 -2.96 -6.26
C VAL A 136 4.02 -3.77 -6.56
N LYS A 137 4.67 -3.60 -7.72
CA LYS A 137 5.92 -4.29 -8.05
C LYS A 137 7.05 -3.92 -7.09
N ASP A 138 7.17 -2.65 -6.72
CA ASP A 138 8.12 -2.20 -5.69
C ASP A 138 7.84 -2.89 -4.34
N ALA A 139 6.56 -3.00 -3.95
CA ALA A 139 6.17 -3.69 -2.71
C ALA A 139 6.56 -5.18 -2.75
N LEU A 140 6.27 -5.87 -3.86
CA LEU A 140 6.55 -7.30 -4.03
C LEU A 140 8.05 -7.62 -4.08
N SER A 141 8.90 -6.64 -4.40
CA SER A 141 10.36 -6.81 -4.48
C SER A 141 11.08 -6.78 -3.13
N LYS A 142 10.40 -6.33 -2.06
CA LYS A 142 10.92 -6.20 -0.69
C LYS A 142 10.65 -7.45 0.14
#